data_AF-A0A660XQH2-F1
#
_entry.id   AF-A0A660XQH2-F1
#
_cell.length_a   1.000
_cell.length_b   1.000
_cell.length_c   1.000
_cell.angle_alpha   90.00
_cell.angle_beta   90.00
_cell.angle_gamma   90.00
#
_symmetry.space_group_name_H-M   'P 1'
#
loop_
_entity.id
_entity.type
_entity.pdbx_description
1 polymer ?
#
loop_
_entity_poly.entity_id
_entity_poly.type
_entity_poly.pdbx_seq_one_letter_code
_entity_poly.pdbx_strand_id
1 'polypeptide(L)'
;MFVALIMRRILGIIIRINILLLIFILFYSTCEEEPKIGINSLRFEGDYYLEVPNSKSIISLVEGSFTIEMWAAGSSSSPDVARTLFMVGNNEGGNEIGIYQGPYDSSLVWVFVDDKLFGSFNIHNLDWRVKKMHHLCLIRVDNFISFYFDGILKRREAISDLDLDIGSSNMLIGADYDPPGVNSNEGNFWYGYIDEVRIWSKDLKSTDVEFHYKNPDKLTQHYSKEGLNTLIGLWRFNNEDSEVVLDESSSQNDAYIRGNNGEVYWDTFGAD
;
A
#
# COMPACT_ATOMS: atom_id res chain seq x y z
N MET A 1 44.95 0.99 64.93
CA MET A 1 44.62 -0.21 64.14
C MET A 1 43.14 -0.30 63.76
N PHE A 2 42.20 -0.04 64.70
CA PHE A 2 40.75 -0.11 64.47
C PHE A 2 40.20 0.89 63.43
N VAL A 3 40.66 2.15 63.46
CA VAL A 3 40.20 3.22 62.55
C VAL A 3 40.55 2.94 61.08
N ALA A 4 41.75 2.41 60.82
CA ALA A 4 42.21 2.07 59.47
C ALA A 4 41.39 0.92 58.84
N LEU A 5 40.92 -0.02 59.66
CA LEU A 5 40.08 -1.14 59.21
C LEU A 5 38.67 -0.68 58.85
N ILE A 6 38.12 0.28 59.61
CA ILE A 6 36.82 0.90 59.34
C ILE A 6 36.89 1.73 58.04
N MET A 7 37.93 2.53 57.86
CA MET A 7 38.11 3.34 56.64
C MET A 7 38.24 2.48 55.38
N ARG A 8 38.95 1.33 55.43
CA ARG A 8 39.04 0.40 54.30
C ARG A 8 37.69 -0.24 53.94
N ARG A 9 36.84 -0.54 54.93
CA ARG A 9 35.49 -1.05 54.69
C ARG A 9 34.57 0.01 54.06
N ILE A 10 34.62 1.25 54.55
CA ILE A 10 33.83 2.36 54.00
C ILE A 10 34.25 2.64 52.55
N LEU A 11 35.55 2.68 52.27
CA LEU A 11 36.06 2.89 50.91
C LEU A 11 35.64 1.77 49.95
N GLY A 12 35.66 0.51 50.40
CA GLY A 12 35.18 -0.63 49.62
C GLY A 12 33.68 -0.57 49.32
N ILE A 13 32.86 -0.06 50.24
CA ILE A 13 31.42 0.15 50.04
C ILE A 13 31.18 1.28 49.02
N ILE A 14 31.89 2.40 49.14
CA ILE A 14 31.79 3.53 48.21
C ILE A 14 32.18 3.11 46.79
N ILE A 15 33.25 2.33 46.62
CA ILE A 15 33.67 1.82 45.30
C ILE A 15 32.59 0.91 44.71
N ARG A 16 31.99 0.01 45.50
CA ARG A 16 30.90 -0.87 45.02
C ARG A 16 29.65 -0.10 44.63
N ILE A 17 29.28 0.93 45.40
CA ILE A 17 28.14 1.81 45.07
C ILE A 17 28.42 2.55 43.77
N ASN A 18 29.62 3.10 43.57
CA ASN A 18 29.97 3.81 42.34
C ASN A 18 30.01 2.87 41.12
N ILE A 19 30.52 1.64 41.27
CA ILE A 19 30.49 0.63 40.19
C ILE A 19 29.03 0.27 39.83
N LEU A 20 28.16 0.06 40.82
CA LEU A 20 26.74 -0.20 40.60
C LEU A 20 26.05 0.99 39.90
N LEU A 21 26.36 2.22 40.32
CA LEU A 21 25.82 3.44 39.70
C LEU A 21 26.29 3.57 38.24
N LEU A 22 27.57 3.28 37.98
CA LEU A 22 28.14 3.32 36.63
C LEU A 22 27.52 2.26 35.72
N ILE A 23 27.29 1.05 36.24
CA ILE A 23 26.59 -0.03 35.53
C ILE A 23 25.15 0.39 35.24
N PHE A 24 24.45 1.01 36.21
CA PHE A 24 23.07 1.48 36.03
C PHE A 24 22.97 2.59 34.98
N ILE A 25 23.93 3.53 34.96
CA ILE A 25 24.04 4.57 33.93
C ILE A 25 24.35 3.96 32.56
N LEU A 26 25.25 2.97 32.49
CA LEU A 26 25.55 2.26 31.24
C LEU A 26 24.32 1.51 30.70
N PHE A 27 23.54 0.85 31.57
CA PHE A 27 22.27 0.20 31.19
C PHE A 27 21.19 1.19 30.74
N TYR A 28 21.11 2.38 31.36
CA TYR A 28 20.19 3.43 30.92
C TYR A 28 20.63 4.05 29.58
N SER A 29 21.93 4.23 29.35
CA SER A 29 22.45 4.83 28.11
C SER A 29 22.37 3.91 26.89
N THR A 30 22.18 2.60 27.08
CA THR A 30 22.01 1.62 25.99
C THR A 30 20.55 1.36 25.63
N CYS A 31 19.60 2.05 26.26
CA CYS A 31 18.17 1.76 26.16
C CYS A 31 17.32 3.01 25.90
N GLU A 32 17.86 3.99 25.18
CA GLU A 32 17.04 4.91 24.39
C GLU A 32 17.20 4.47 22.93
N GLU A 33 16.39 3.50 22.50
CA GLU A 33 16.02 3.46 21.09
C GLU A 33 15.26 4.77 20.83
N GLU A 34 15.84 5.65 20.02
CA GLU A 34 15.09 6.76 19.40
C GLU A 34 13.74 6.20 18.92
N PRO A 35 12.60 6.84 19.23
CA PRO A 35 11.32 6.37 18.73
C PRO A 35 11.41 6.33 17.22
N LYS A 36 11.47 5.12 16.66
CA LYS A 36 11.48 4.91 15.22
C LYS A 36 10.19 5.55 14.73
N ILE A 37 10.28 6.71 14.11
CA ILE A 37 9.11 7.37 13.53
C ILE A 37 8.64 6.40 12.45
N GLY A 38 7.48 5.77 12.67
CA GLY A 38 6.95 4.76 11.77
C GLY A 38 6.78 5.37 10.40
N ILE A 39 7.42 4.77 9.40
CA ILE A 39 7.07 4.99 8.00
C ILE A 39 5.73 4.30 7.81
N ASN A 40 4.82 4.94 7.08
CA ASN A 40 3.47 4.45 6.88
C ASN A 40 2.99 4.64 5.43
N SER A 41 3.83 5.10 4.49
CA SER A 41 3.45 5.14 3.07
C SER A 41 4.65 5.35 2.15
N LEU A 42 4.42 5.14 0.85
CA LEU A 42 5.26 5.68 -0.21
C LEU A 42 4.64 6.92 -0.84
N ARG A 43 5.45 7.98 -0.94
CA ARG A 43 5.12 9.23 -1.64
C ARG A 43 5.82 9.26 -2.99
N PHE A 44 5.04 9.37 -4.06
CA PHE A 44 5.50 9.40 -5.44
C PHE A 44 5.57 10.84 -5.96
N GLU A 45 6.70 11.20 -6.56
CA GLU A 45 6.88 12.43 -7.33
C GLU A 45 7.59 12.13 -8.66
N GLY A 46 7.20 12.84 -9.73
CA GLY A 46 7.76 12.62 -11.06
C GLY A 46 7.34 11.26 -11.63
N ASP A 47 8.16 10.66 -12.49
CA ASP A 47 7.80 9.45 -13.24
C ASP A 47 8.00 8.14 -12.47
N TYR A 48 7.96 8.19 -11.14
CA TYR A 48 8.18 7.01 -10.31
C TYR A 48 6.91 6.22 -10.04
N TYR A 49 7.06 4.90 -9.97
CA TYR A 49 6.01 3.94 -9.72
C TYR A 49 6.58 2.63 -9.17
N LEU A 50 5.70 1.72 -8.76
CA LEU A 50 6.08 0.34 -8.44
C LEU A 50 5.63 -0.60 -9.56
N GLU A 51 6.53 -1.50 -9.94
CA GLU A 51 6.27 -2.57 -10.90
C GLU A 51 6.33 -3.91 -10.20
N VAL A 52 5.25 -4.68 -10.27
CA VAL A 52 5.18 -6.06 -9.80
C VAL A 52 5.24 -6.98 -11.02
N PRO A 53 6.33 -7.75 -11.20
CA PRO A 53 6.48 -8.62 -12.35
C PRO A 53 5.34 -9.64 -12.43
N ASN A 54 4.92 -9.93 -13.66
CA ASN A 54 3.92 -10.95 -13.92
C ASN A 54 4.34 -12.30 -13.29
N SER A 55 3.38 -12.95 -12.62
CA SER A 55 3.59 -14.23 -11.95
C SER A 55 2.34 -15.10 -12.05
N LYS A 56 2.47 -16.40 -11.75
CA LYS A 56 1.31 -17.30 -11.75
C LYS A 56 0.19 -16.84 -10.81
N SER A 57 0.56 -16.29 -9.65
CA SER A 57 -0.43 -15.81 -8.68
C SER A 57 -1.12 -14.53 -9.17
N ILE A 58 -0.40 -13.65 -9.87
CA ILE A 58 -0.99 -12.46 -10.50
C ILE A 58 -1.93 -12.84 -11.64
N ILE A 59 -1.54 -13.77 -12.52
CA ILE A 59 -2.42 -14.29 -13.59
C ILE A 59 -3.70 -14.89 -12.99
N SER A 60 -3.56 -15.70 -11.92
CA SER A 60 -4.71 -16.35 -11.28
C SER A 60 -5.67 -15.39 -10.58
N LEU A 61 -5.31 -14.11 -10.42
CA LEU A 61 -6.16 -13.09 -9.80
C LEU A 61 -7.52 -13.00 -10.50
N VAL A 62 -7.53 -13.08 -11.83
CA VAL A 62 -8.74 -12.91 -12.65
C VAL A 62 -9.42 -14.23 -13.02
N GLU A 63 -8.92 -15.37 -12.56
CA GLU A 63 -9.57 -16.68 -12.76
C GLU A 63 -10.80 -16.87 -11.87
N GLY A 64 -10.86 -16.14 -10.74
CA GLY A 64 -11.92 -16.28 -9.73
C GLY A 64 -12.43 -14.95 -9.18
N SER A 65 -13.08 -15.02 -8.01
CA SER A 65 -13.43 -13.82 -7.26
C SER A 65 -12.17 -13.20 -6.65
N PHE A 66 -12.08 -11.87 -6.68
CA PHE A 66 -10.92 -11.17 -6.14
C PHE A 66 -11.33 -9.86 -5.47
N THR A 67 -10.41 -9.33 -4.67
CA THR A 67 -10.48 -7.97 -4.11
C THR A 67 -9.14 -7.28 -4.26
N ILE A 68 -9.13 -6.06 -4.77
CA ILE A 68 -7.98 -5.15 -4.77
C ILE A 68 -8.35 -3.98 -3.86
N GLU A 69 -7.51 -3.66 -2.89
CA GLU A 69 -7.70 -2.47 -2.05
C GLU A 69 -6.38 -1.74 -1.80
N MET A 70 -6.48 -0.44 -1.54
CA MET A 70 -5.34 0.42 -1.19
C MET A 70 -5.83 1.67 -0.47
N TRP A 71 -4.91 2.34 0.20
CA TRP A 71 -5.08 3.67 0.74
C TRP A 71 -4.26 4.64 -0.10
N ALA A 72 -4.86 5.77 -0.47
CA ALA A 72 -4.17 6.78 -1.24
C ALA A 72 -4.58 8.19 -0.85
N ALA A 73 -3.64 9.12 -0.99
CA ALA A 73 -3.86 10.56 -0.83
C ALA A 73 -3.13 11.29 -1.95
N GLY A 74 -3.77 12.24 -2.62
CA GLY A 74 -3.07 13.05 -3.62
C GLY A 74 -2.17 14.11 -2.96
N SER A 75 -1.19 14.61 -3.71
CA SER A 75 -0.30 15.69 -3.26
C SER A 75 -0.36 16.95 -4.14
N SER A 76 -1.23 17.00 -5.15
CA SER A 76 -1.19 18.05 -6.18
C SER A 76 -2.56 18.42 -6.77
N SER A 77 -2.58 19.45 -7.63
CA SER A 77 -3.74 20.02 -8.32
C SER A 77 -4.55 18.99 -9.13
N SER A 78 -5.78 19.34 -9.52
CA SER A 78 -6.56 18.55 -10.49
C SER A 78 -5.78 18.45 -11.81
N PRO A 79 -5.26 17.28 -12.18
CA PRO A 79 -4.46 17.12 -13.39
C PRO A 79 -5.33 17.26 -14.64
N ASP A 80 -4.76 17.68 -15.75
CA ASP A 80 -5.43 17.72 -17.06
C ASP A 80 -5.48 16.35 -17.76
N VAL A 81 -4.78 15.36 -17.21
CA VAL A 81 -4.80 13.95 -17.58
C VAL A 81 -5.11 13.08 -16.35
N ALA A 82 -5.59 11.86 -16.55
CA ALA A 82 -5.79 10.94 -15.43
C ALA A 82 -4.45 10.59 -14.77
N ARG A 83 -4.48 10.21 -13.50
CA ARG A 83 -3.30 9.68 -12.79
C ARG A 83 -3.59 8.34 -12.16
N THR A 84 -2.72 7.39 -12.38
CA THR A 84 -2.95 5.98 -12.09
C THR A 84 -2.58 5.62 -10.66
N LEU A 85 -3.54 5.13 -9.89
CA LEU A 85 -3.27 4.54 -8.58
C LEU A 85 -2.84 3.09 -8.72
N PHE A 86 -3.54 2.34 -9.57
CA PHE A 86 -3.31 0.93 -9.82
C PHE A 86 -3.68 0.59 -11.25
N MET A 87 -2.90 -0.28 -11.88
CA MET A 87 -3.18 -0.78 -13.22
C MET A 87 -2.60 -2.18 -13.41
N VAL A 88 -3.32 -3.01 -14.15
CA VAL A 88 -2.78 -4.18 -14.83
C VAL A 88 -3.46 -4.26 -16.20
N GLY A 89 -2.68 -4.55 -17.24
CA GLY A 89 -3.17 -4.68 -18.61
C GLY A 89 -3.30 -6.12 -19.06
N ASN A 90 -3.37 -6.31 -20.37
CA ASN A 90 -3.42 -7.62 -21.03
C ASN A 90 -2.30 -7.78 -22.08
N ASN A 91 -2.42 -8.76 -22.97
CA ASN A 91 -1.44 -9.02 -24.03
C ASN A 91 -1.41 -7.98 -25.17
N GLU A 92 -2.33 -7.02 -25.16
CA GLU A 92 -2.40 -5.90 -26.11
C GLU A 92 -2.05 -4.55 -25.46
N GLY A 93 -1.88 -4.55 -24.14
CA GLY A 93 -1.76 -3.36 -23.31
C GLY A 93 -3.09 -3.07 -22.60
N GLY A 94 -3.46 -1.80 -22.52
CA GLY A 94 -4.80 -1.41 -22.07
C GLY A 94 -5.01 -1.57 -20.57
N ASN A 95 -6.25 -1.31 -20.13
CA ASN A 95 -6.63 -1.24 -18.72
C ASN A 95 -7.57 -2.39 -18.39
N GLU A 96 -7.00 -3.59 -18.32
CA GLU A 96 -7.71 -4.81 -17.91
C GLU A 96 -8.38 -4.61 -16.55
N ILE A 97 -7.61 -4.05 -15.60
CA ILE A 97 -8.12 -3.46 -14.37
C ILE A 97 -7.33 -2.18 -14.13
N GLY A 98 -8.02 -1.06 -13.88
CA GLY A 98 -7.35 0.19 -13.55
C GLY A 98 -8.16 1.08 -12.60
N ILE A 99 -7.46 1.79 -11.72
CA ILE A 99 -8.03 2.76 -10.78
C ILE A 99 -7.22 4.05 -10.89
N TYR A 100 -7.89 5.17 -11.13
CA TYR A 100 -7.26 6.46 -11.41
C TYR A 100 -7.92 7.59 -10.62
N GLN A 101 -7.14 8.59 -10.26
CA GLN A 101 -7.67 9.95 -10.15
C GLN A 101 -8.10 10.41 -11.55
N GLY A 102 -9.37 10.82 -11.69
CA GLY A 102 -9.86 11.36 -12.95
C GLY A 102 -9.31 12.76 -13.26
N PRO A 103 -9.31 13.18 -14.53
CA PRO A 103 -8.81 14.49 -14.94
C PRO A 103 -9.78 15.62 -14.58
N TYR A 104 -9.24 16.83 -14.47
CA TYR A 104 -9.90 18.14 -14.28
C TYR A 104 -10.65 18.34 -12.95
N ASP A 105 -11.03 17.28 -12.24
CA ASP A 105 -11.80 17.34 -11.00
C ASP A 105 -11.10 16.55 -9.89
N SER A 106 -10.82 17.22 -8.77
CA SER A 106 -10.11 16.60 -7.65
C SER A 106 -10.99 15.67 -6.80
N SER A 107 -12.28 15.54 -7.10
CA SER A 107 -13.19 14.57 -6.49
C SER A 107 -13.43 13.34 -7.36
N LEU A 108 -12.78 13.26 -8.52
CA LEU A 108 -13.06 12.26 -9.55
C LEU A 108 -12.20 11.01 -9.37
N VAL A 109 -12.85 9.85 -9.46
CA VAL A 109 -12.19 8.54 -9.56
C VAL A 109 -12.68 7.83 -10.81
N TRP A 110 -11.77 7.35 -11.63
CA TRP A 110 -12.08 6.47 -12.76
C TRP A 110 -11.70 5.04 -12.42
N VAL A 111 -12.58 4.11 -12.78
CA VAL A 111 -12.33 2.67 -12.67
C VAL A 111 -12.53 2.06 -14.05
N PHE A 112 -11.54 1.29 -14.49
CA PHE A 112 -11.57 0.50 -15.71
C PHE A 112 -11.62 -0.98 -15.36
N VAL A 113 -12.39 -1.73 -16.14
CA VAL A 113 -12.47 -3.19 -16.09
C VAL A 113 -12.68 -3.68 -17.52
N ASP A 114 -11.89 -4.67 -17.96
CA ASP A 114 -11.95 -5.25 -19.31
C ASP A 114 -11.91 -4.15 -20.39
N ASP A 115 -10.84 -3.34 -20.33
CA ASP A 115 -10.54 -2.22 -21.25
C ASP A 115 -11.64 -1.14 -21.38
N LYS A 116 -12.64 -1.18 -20.51
CA LYS A 116 -13.80 -0.29 -20.54
C LYS A 116 -13.89 0.53 -19.26
N LEU A 117 -14.30 1.79 -19.41
CA LEU A 117 -14.60 2.63 -18.26
C LEU A 117 -15.83 2.07 -17.51
N PHE A 118 -15.58 1.35 -16.42
CA PHE A 118 -16.62 0.85 -15.53
C PHE A 118 -17.37 2.01 -14.88
N GLY A 119 -16.66 3.06 -14.44
CA GLY A 119 -17.30 4.22 -13.89
C GLY A 119 -16.41 5.44 -13.73
N SER A 120 -17.06 6.60 -13.85
CA SER A 120 -16.54 7.92 -13.52
C SER A 120 -17.29 8.44 -12.30
N PHE A 121 -16.64 8.46 -11.14
CA PHE A 121 -17.27 8.68 -9.84
C PHE A 121 -16.85 10.04 -9.27
N ASN A 122 -17.82 10.95 -9.14
CA ASN A 122 -17.64 12.18 -8.36
C ASN A 122 -17.91 11.84 -6.89
N ILE A 123 -16.85 11.68 -6.12
CA ILE A 123 -16.94 11.20 -4.73
C ILE A 123 -17.19 12.37 -3.78
N HIS A 124 -18.30 12.29 -3.05
CA HIS A 124 -18.58 13.26 -1.99
C HIS A 124 -17.51 13.21 -0.89
N ASN A 125 -17.02 14.38 -0.46
CA ASN A 125 -15.92 14.56 0.51
C ASN A 125 -14.53 14.09 0.05
N LEU A 126 -14.33 13.86 -1.25
CA LEU A 126 -13.00 13.67 -1.83
C LEU A 126 -12.48 14.98 -2.39
N ASP A 127 -11.25 15.34 -2.03
CA ASP A 127 -10.45 16.33 -2.73
C ASP A 127 -9.00 15.84 -2.74
N TRP A 128 -8.54 15.30 -3.86
CA TRP A 128 -7.18 14.80 -4.06
C TRP A 128 -6.08 15.85 -3.81
N ARG A 129 -6.43 17.13 -3.73
CA ARG A 129 -5.47 18.21 -3.39
C ARG A 129 -5.24 18.32 -1.89
N VAL A 130 -6.04 17.63 -1.08
CA VAL A 130 -5.94 17.59 0.37
C VAL A 130 -5.17 16.33 0.75
N LYS A 131 -4.13 16.50 1.58
CA LYS A 131 -3.35 15.38 2.15
C LYS A 131 -4.21 14.62 3.16
N LYS A 132 -5.05 13.71 2.67
CA LYS A 132 -5.93 12.83 3.43
C LYS A 132 -5.98 11.46 2.76
N MET A 133 -5.70 10.39 3.51
CA MET A 133 -5.81 9.02 3.01
C MET A 133 -7.27 8.62 2.82
N HIS A 134 -7.51 7.95 1.71
CA HIS A 134 -8.80 7.41 1.33
C HIS A 134 -8.66 5.95 0.96
N HIS A 135 -9.63 5.13 1.36
CA HIS A 135 -9.65 3.70 1.05
C HIS A 135 -10.38 3.47 -0.28
N LEU A 136 -9.73 2.81 -1.22
CA LEU A 136 -10.31 2.37 -2.49
C LEU A 136 -10.36 0.85 -2.48
N CYS A 137 -11.48 0.27 -2.87
CA CYS A 137 -11.64 -1.19 -2.91
C CYS A 137 -12.49 -1.62 -4.11
N LEU A 138 -11.92 -2.48 -4.96
CA LEU A 138 -12.56 -3.09 -6.12
C LEU A 138 -12.74 -4.59 -5.86
N ILE A 139 -13.95 -5.09 -6.01
CA ILE A 139 -14.30 -6.49 -5.77
C ILE A 139 -14.96 -7.09 -7.00
N ARG A 140 -14.50 -8.27 -7.39
CA ARG A 140 -15.18 -9.11 -8.39
C ARG A 140 -15.79 -10.34 -7.73
N VAL A 141 -17.05 -10.63 -8.09
CA VAL A 141 -17.73 -11.91 -7.83
C VAL A 141 -18.45 -12.34 -9.11
N ASP A 142 -18.02 -13.44 -9.71
CA ASP A 142 -18.48 -13.88 -11.04
C ASP A 142 -18.35 -12.73 -12.07
N ASN A 143 -19.46 -12.25 -12.62
CA ASN A 143 -19.51 -11.12 -13.54
C ASN A 143 -19.89 -9.79 -12.86
N PHE A 144 -20.05 -9.76 -11.53
CA PHE A 144 -20.32 -8.54 -10.78
C PHE A 144 -19.02 -7.86 -10.38
N ILE A 145 -18.93 -6.57 -10.70
CA ILE A 145 -17.91 -5.67 -10.17
C ILE A 145 -18.55 -4.75 -9.14
N SER A 146 -17.90 -4.59 -8.00
CA SER A 146 -18.26 -3.62 -6.97
C SER A 146 -17.10 -2.68 -6.69
N PHE A 147 -17.36 -1.37 -6.70
CA PHE A 147 -16.38 -0.36 -6.29
C PHE A 147 -16.84 0.32 -5.00
N TYR A 148 -15.96 0.33 -4.01
CA TYR A 148 -16.12 0.97 -2.72
C TYR A 148 -15.10 2.10 -2.57
N PHE A 149 -15.51 3.15 -1.87
CA PHE A 149 -14.64 4.24 -1.49
C PHE A 149 -14.96 4.66 -0.06
N ASP A 150 -13.94 4.73 0.80
CA ASP A 150 -14.04 4.96 2.25
C ASP A 150 -15.06 4.01 2.92
N GLY A 151 -14.98 2.72 2.61
CA GLY A 151 -15.89 1.68 3.12
C GLY A 151 -17.31 1.72 2.55
N ILE A 152 -17.65 2.68 1.68
CA ILE A 152 -19.02 2.87 1.15
C ILE A 152 -19.11 2.37 -0.30
N LEU A 153 -20.06 1.49 -0.58
CA LEU A 153 -20.36 1.02 -1.94
C LEU A 153 -20.78 2.19 -2.84
N LYS A 154 -20.06 2.40 -3.94
CA LYS A 154 -20.39 3.42 -4.96
C LYS A 154 -21.14 2.85 -6.13
N ARG A 155 -20.80 1.63 -6.56
CA ARG A 155 -21.51 0.90 -7.61
C ARG A 155 -21.29 -0.60 -7.46
N ARG A 156 -22.34 -1.36 -7.74
CA ARG A 156 -22.27 -2.80 -8.02
C ARG A 156 -23.07 -3.08 -9.28
N GLU A 157 -22.46 -3.71 -10.26
CA GLU A 157 -23.07 -3.96 -11.57
C GLU A 157 -22.53 -5.25 -12.17
N ALA A 158 -23.40 -5.99 -12.85
CA ALA A 158 -23.00 -7.15 -13.65
C ALA A 158 -22.55 -6.67 -15.03
N ILE A 159 -21.34 -7.03 -15.45
CA ILE A 159 -20.83 -6.73 -16.78
C ILE A 159 -21.15 -7.93 -17.68
N SER A 160 -21.85 -7.66 -18.80
CA SER A 160 -22.09 -8.67 -19.83
C SER A 160 -20.78 -8.99 -20.56
N ASP A 161 -20.54 -10.27 -20.82
CA ASP A 161 -19.35 -10.74 -21.54
C ASP A 161 -18.02 -10.26 -20.93
N LEU A 162 -17.98 -10.15 -19.58
CA LEU A 162 -16.75 -9.86 -18.85
C LEU A 162 -15.72 -10.96 -19.09
N ASP A 163 -14.64 -10.63 -19.76
CA ASP A 163 -13.53 -11.53 -20.07
C ASP A 163 -12.24 -10.91 -19.56
N LEU A 164 -11.85 -11.27 -18.33
CA LEU A 164 -10.64 -10.71 -17.74
C LEU A 164 -9.42 -11.59 -18.06
N ASP A 165 -8.42 -11.03 -18.74
CA ASP A 165 -7.13 -11.69 -19.05
C ASP A 165 -5.94 -10.75 -18.83
N ILE A 166 -5.16 -10.99 -17.78
CA ILE A 166 -3.94 -10.21 -17.50
C ILE A 166 -2.81 -10.51 -18.51
N GLY A 167 -2.87 -11.67 -19.18
CA GLY A 167 -1.84 -12.10 -20.13
C GLY A 167 -0.44 -12.05 -19.53
N SER A 168 0.47 -11.39 -20.24
CA SER A 168 1.87 -11.17 -19.84
C SER A 168 2.13 -9.81 -19.19
N SER A 169 1.07 -9.06 -18.85
CA SER A 169 1.22 -7.74 -18.25
C SER A 169 1.76 -7.82 -16.81
N ASN A 170 2.69 -6.93 -16.50
CA ASN A 170 3.07 -6.60 -15.13
C ASN A 170 1.98 -5.74 -14.50
N MET A 171 1.88 -5.82 -13.18
CA MET A 171 0.98 -4.98 -12.43
C MET A 171 1.72 -3.73 -11.94
N LEU A 172 1.09 -2.57 -12.05
CA LEU A 172 1.65 -1.28 -11.68
C LEU A 172 0.88 -0.65 -10.53
N ILE A 173 1.62 0.01 -9.65
CA ILE A 173 1.10 0.91 -8.62
C ILE A 173 1.73 2.28 -8.87
N GLY A 174 0.92 3.28 -9.19
CA GLY A 174 1.40 4.64 -9.47
C GLY A 174 1.70 5.00 -10.92
N ALA A 175 1.46 4.11 -11.89
CA ALA A 175 1.60 4.37 -13.34
C ALA A 175 0.67 3.44 -14.14
N ASP A 176 0.46 3.74 -15.42
CA ASP A 176 -0.12 2.81 -16.39
C ASP A 176 0.85 2.50 -17.54
N TYR A 177 0.52 1.47 -18.32
CA TYR A 177 1.08 1.24 -19.65
C TYR A 177 0.08 1.71 -20.71
N ASP A 178 0.57 2.45 -21.72
CA ASP A 178 -0.25 2.86 -22.85
C ASP A 178 -0.07 1.93 -24.08
N PRO A 179 -1.16 1.57 -24.78
CA PRO A 179 -1.06 0.91 -26.07
C PRO A 179 -0.30 1.76 -27.12
N PRO A 180 0.38 1.14 -28.10
CA PRO A 180 0.41 -0.30 -28.37
C PRO A 180 1.54 -1.02 -27.60
N GLY A 181 1.25 -2.26 -27.18
CA GLY A 181 2.25 -3.18 -26.62
C GLY A 181 1.97 -3.59 -25.19
N VAL A 182 2.80 -4.49 -24.67
CA VAL A 182 2.72 -5.02 -23.30
C VAL A 182 3.93 -4.55 -22.54
N ASN A 183 3.71 -4.07 -21.32
CA ASN A 183 4.75 -3.58 -20.42
C ASN A 183 5.64 -2.50 -21.07
N SER A 184 5.00 -1.51 -21.69
CA SER A 184 5.68 -0.43 -22.40
C SER A 184 4.86 0.86 -22.39
N ASN A 185 5.52 1.99 -22.65
CA ASN A 185 4.91 3.31 -22.70
C ASN A 185 4.30 3.71 -21.35
N GLU A 186 5.14 3.71 -20.32
CA GLU A 186 4.74 4.07 -18.97
C GLU A 186 4.30 5.54 -18.89
N GLY A 187 3.15 5.77 -18.28
CA GLY A 187 2.50 7.07 -18.26
C GLY A 187 1.62 7.32 -17.04
N ASN A 188 0.86 8.42 -17.12
CA ASN A 188 -0.16 8.83 -16.15
C ASN A 188 0.26 8.69 -14.69
N PHE A 189 1.49 9.09 -14.39
CA PHE A 189 2.11 8.88 -13.08
C PHE A 189 1.32 9.49 -11.92
N TRP A 190 1.25 8.76 -10.81
CA TRP A 190 0.67 9.21 -9.56
C TRP A 190 1.56 10.21 -8.85
N TYR A 191 0.97 11.32 -8.40
CA TYR A 191 1.63 12.27 -7.49
C TYR A 191 0.85 12.31 -6.19
N GLY A 192 1.39 11.66 -5.17
CA GLY A 192 0.69 11.46 -3.92
C GLY A 192 1.30 10.36 -3.08
N TYR A 193 0.53 9.89 -2.12
CA TYR A 193 0.88 8.86 -1.16
C TYR A 193 0.05 7.62 -1.47
N ILE A 194 0.67 6.45 -1.35
CA ILE A 194 0.00 5.14 -1.40
C ILE A 194 0.43 4.34 -0.18
N ASP A 195 -0.55 3.69 0.44
CA ASP A 195 -0.38 2.88 1.63
C ASP A 195 -1.25 1.59 1.56
N GLU A 196 -0.85 0.57 2.32
CA GLU A 196 -1.63 -0.65 2.59
C GLU A 196 -2.26 -1.28 1.32
N VAL A 197 -1.45 -1.48 0.28
CA VAL A 197 -1.92 -2.12 -0.97
C VAL A 197 -2.09 -3.62 -0.71
N ARG A 198 -3.29 -4.14 -1.00
CA ARG A 198 -3.65 -5.53 -0.74
C ARG A 198 -4.39 -6.12 -1.93
N ILE A 199 -4.05 -7.37 -2.23
CA ILE A 199 -4.68 -8.15 -3.29
C ILE A 199 -5.10 -9.49 -2.72
N TRP A 200 -6.39 -9.80 -2.87
CA TRP A 200 -7.01 -10.99 -2.33
C TRP A 200 -7.58 -11.84 -3.47
N SER A 201 -7.33 -13.15 -3.46
CA SER A 201 -7.99 -14.16 -4.30
C SER A 201 -9.35 -14.60 -3.73
N LYS A 202 -10.07 -13.66 -3.09
CA LYS A 202 -11.42 -13.85 -2.57
C LYS A 202 -12.22 -12.55 -2.65
N ASP A 203 -13.53 -12.69 -2.58
CA ASP A 203 -14.43 -11.57 -2.34
C ASP A 203 -14.44 -11.19 -0.86
N LEU A 204 -14.16 -9.92 -0.56
CA LEU A 204 -14.41 -9.37 0.76
C LEU A 204 -15.90 -9.03 0.91
N LYS A 205 -16.47 -9.33 2.07
CA LYS A 205 -17.82 -8.88 2.39
C LYS A 205 -17.80 -7.40 2.70
N SER A 206 -18.93 -6.72 2.51
CA SER A 206 -19.04 -5.28 2.84
C SER A 206 -18.66 -4.95 4.29
N THR A 207 -18.89 -5.87 5.24
CA THR A 207 -18.45 -5.71 6.64
C THR A 207 -16.93 -5.82 6.80
N ASP A 208 -16.26 -6.63 6.00
CA ASP A 208 -14.79 -6.72 5.99
C ASP A 208 -14.20 -5.45 5.38
N VAL A 209 -14.78 -4.95 4.27
CA VAL A 209 -14.39 -3.68 3.64
C VAL A 209 -14.53 -2.51 4.62
N GLU A 210 -15.66 -2.42 5.33
CA GLU A 210 -15.87 -1.38 6.36
C GLU A 210 -14.89 -1.54 7.54
N PHE A 211 -14.59 -2.78 7.95
CA PHE A 211 -13.62 -3.04 9.00
C PHE A 211 -12.21 -2.59 8.59
N HIS A 212 -11.77 -2.94 7.39
CA HIS A 212 -10.47 -2.54 6.84
C HIS A 212 -10.35 -1.03 6.73
N TYR A 213 -11.37 -0.36 6.17
CA TYR A 213 -11.41 1.11 6.14
C TYR A 213 -11.19 1.75 7.52
N LYS A 214 -11.79 1.18 8.57
CA LYS A 214 -11.68 1.68 9.95
C LYS A 214 -10.43 1.21 10.70
N ASN A 215 -9.70 0.24 10.17
CA ASN A 215 -8.52 -0.35 10.78
C ASN A 215 -7.50 -0.65 9.67
N PRO A 216 -6.87 0.39 9.08
CA PRO A 216 -5.93 0.21 7.98
C PRO A 216 -4.73 -0.67 8.35
N ASP A 217 -4.38 -0.81 9.63
CA ASP A 217 -3.31 -1.68 10.12
C ASP A 217 -3.70 -3.17 10.23
N LYS A 218 -4.99 -3.51 10.01
CA LYS A 218 -5.51 -4.87 10.26
C LYS A 218 -6.02 -5.56 9.01
N LEU A 219 -5.54 -6.78 8.80
CA LEU A 219 -5.98 -7.66 7.72
C LEU A 219 -7.27 -8.44 8.02
N THR A 220 -7.63 -8.62 9.28
CA THR A 220 -8.84 -9.38 9.66
C THR A 220 -9.33 -8.98 11.05
N GLN A 221 -10.65 -9.00 11.24
CA GLN A 221 -11.27 -8.86 12.56
C GLN A 221 -11.00 -10.09 13.45
N HIS A 222 -10.86 -11.26 12.83
CA HIS A 222 -10.63 -12.53 13.51
C HIS A 222 -9.41 -13.22 12.89
N TYR A 223 -8.32 -13.33 13.65
CA TYR A 223 -7.15 -14.06 13.20
C TYR A 223 -7.51 -15.50 12.88
N SER A 224 -7.44 -15.86 11.60
CA SER A 224 -7.45 -17.24 11.14
C SER A 224 -6.23 -17.44 10.25
N LYS A 225 -5.43 -18.47 10.55
CA LYS A 225 -4.22 -18.78 9.79
C LYS A 225 -4.54 -19.02 8.31
N GLU A 226 -5.71 -19.57 8.01
CA GLU A 226 -6.18 -19.87 6.65
C GLU A 226 -6.77 -18.65 5.93
N GLY A 227 -7.32 -17.68 6.66
CA GLY A 227 -7.97 -16.50 6.04
C GLY A 227 -7.01 -15.55 5.34
N LEU A 228 -5.71 -15.68 5.64
CA LEU A 228 -4.62 -14.94 5.00
C LEU A 228 -3.98 -15.70 3.82
N ASN A 229 -4.27 -17.00 3.65
CA ASN A 229 -3.77 -17.77 2.50
C ASN A 229 -4.32 -17.25 1.16
N THR A 230 -5.40 -16.47 1.21
CA THR A 230 -6.00 -15.82 0.04
C THR A 230 -5.33 -14.48 -0.29
N LEU A 231 -4.33 -14.04 0.47
CA LEU A 231 -3.61 -12.79 0.21
C LEU A 231 -2.52 -13.07 -0.83
N ILE A 232 -2.71 -12.49 -2.01
CA ILE A 232 -1.83 -12.63 -3.18
C ILE A 232 -0.76 -11.54 -3.22
N GLY A 233 -1.02 -10.38 -2.62
CA GLY A 233 -0.05 -9.31 -2.50
C GLY A 233 -0.36 -8.44 -1.30
N LEU A 234 0.69 -8.02 -0.61
CA LEU A 234 0.62 -7.10 0.52
C LEU A 234 1.85 -6.20 0.57
N TRP A 235 1.65 -4.91 0.38
CA TRP A 235 2.69 -3.89 0.52
C TRP A 235 2.19 -2.83 1.49
N ARG A 236 2.72 -2.84 2.73
CA ARG A 236 2.34 -1.91 3.80
C ARG A 236 3.21 -0.67 3.90
N PHE A 237 4.38 -0.72 3.26
CA PHE A 237 5.37 0.36 3.28
C PHE A 237 5.80 0.83 4.68
N ASN A 238 5.79 -0.07 5.68
CA ASN A 238 6.09 0.28 7.07
C ASN A 238 7.60 0.34 7.40
N ASN A 239 8.47 0.09 6.42
CA ASN A 239 9.92 0.13 6.57
C ASN A 239 10.56 0.72 5.31
N GLU A 240 11.66 1.45 5.49
CA GLU A 240 12.51 1.93 4.40
C GLU A 240 13.15 0.74 3.69
N ASP A 241 12.78 0.53 2.43
CA ASP A 241 13.49 -0.34 1.50
C ASP A 241 14.24 0.49 0.44
N SER A 242 15.18 -0.11 -0.28
CA SER A 242 15.99 0.59 -1.29
C SER A 242 15.30 0.67 -2.65
N GLU A 243 15.28 -0.44 -3.38
CA GLU A 243 14.80 -0.54 -4.77
C GLU A 243 13.67 -1.58 -4.93
N VAL A 244 13.45 -2.39 -3.91
CA VAL A 244 12.48 -3.49 -3.90
C VAL A 244 11.64 -3.35 -2.66
N VAL A 245 10.33 -3.22 -2.82
CA VAL A 245 9.34 -3.31 -1.74
C VAL A 245 8.90 -4.76 -1.64
N LEU A 246 9.17 -5.39 -0.51
CA LEU A 246 8.85 -6.80 -0.32
C LEU A 246 7.34 -7.02 -0.23
N ASP A 247 6.87 -8.09 -0.86
CA ASP A 247 5.52 -8.61 -0.64
C ASP A 247 5.46 -9.30 0.73
N GLU A 248 4.73 -8.71 1.66
CA GLU A 248 4.54 -9.24 3.01
C GLU A 248 3.49 -10.38 3.07
N SER A 249 2.93 -10.78 1.91
CA SER A 249 2.11 -11.98 1.77
C SER A 249 2.97 -13.25 1.63
N SER A 250 2.33 -14.40 1.43
CA SER A 250 3.06 -15.65 1.15
C SER A 250 3.41 -15.85 -0.33
N SER A 251 3.07 -14.90 -1.20
CA SER A 251 3.06 -15.10 -2.65
C SER A 251 4.35 -14.63 -3.35
N GLN A 252 5.23 -13.89 -2.67
CA GLN A 252 6.53 -13.43 -3.19
C GLN A 252 6.38 -12.55 -4.45
N ASN A 253 5.31 -11.76 -4.53
CA ASN A 253 5.12 -10.79 -5.61
C ASN A 253 5.82 -9.47 -5.26
N ASP A 254 7.13 -9.49 -5.04
CA ASP A 254 7.87 -8.27 -4.67
C ASP A 254 7.70 -7.17 -5.74
N ALA A 255 7.58 -5.92 -5.30
CA ALA A 255 7.44 -4.77 -6.20
C ALA A 255 8.78 -4.05 -6.36
N TYR A 256 9.09 -3.60 -7.56
CA TYR A 256 10.32 -2.88 -7.87
C TYR A 256 10.02 -1.40 -8.08
N ILE A 257 10.77 -0.53 -7.42
CA ILE A 257 10.70 0.91 -7.66
C ILE A 257 11.31 1.19 -9.04
N ARG A 258 10.55 1.86 -9.90
CA ARG A 258 10.92 2.26 -11.26
C ARG A 258 10.70 3.77 -11.43
N GLY A 259 11.44 4.38 -12.34
CA GLY A 259 11.41 5.82 -12.59
C GLY A 259 12.80 6.34 -12.96
N ASN A 260 12.85 7.54 -13.56
CA ASN A 260 14.09 8.20 -14.00
C ASN A 260 14.18 9.66 -13.56
N ASN A 261 13.04 10.33 -13.34
CA ASN A 261 12.95 11.75 -13.07
C ASN A 261 11.90 12.04 -12.00
N GLY A 262 12.36 12.44 -10.82
CA GLY A 262 11.55 12.53 -9.61
C GLY A 262 12.20 11.73 -8.50
N GLU A 263 11.45 11.44 -7.45
CA GLU A 263 11.91 10.61 -6.33
C GLU A 263 10.70 9.91 -5.69
N VAL A 264 10.95 8.76 -5.06
CA VAL A 264 10.03 8.10 -4.13
C VAL A 264 10.52 8.35 -2.72
N TYR A 265 9.61 8.72 -1.83
CA TYR A 265 9.93 8.97 -0.42
C TYR A 265 9.13 8.03 0.47
N TRP A 266 9.82 7.40 1.40
CA TRP A 266 9.22 6.75 2.56
C TRP A 266 8.72 7.85 3.50
N ASP A 267 7.41 7.93 3.73
CA ASP A 267 6.78 9.01 4.50
C ASP A 267 6.09 8.46 5.75
N THR A 268 6.05 9.30 6.78
CA THR A 268 5.41 9.00 8.08
C THR A 268 3.91 9.24 8.06
N PHE A 269 3.41 9.96 7.06
CA PHE A 269 1.98 10.05 6.78
C PHE A 269 1.50 8.73 6.18
N GLY A 270 0.39 8.20 6.67
CA GLY A 270 -0.17 6.95 6.18
C GLY A 270 -1.65 6.85 6.52
N ALA A 271 -2.19 5.66 6.37
CA ALA A 271 -3.52 5.35 6.84
C ALA A 271 -3.50 5.10 8.37
N ASP A 272 -4.28 5.90 9.11
CA ASP A 272 -4.38 5.84 10.57
C ASP A 272 -5.71 5.20 11.03
#